data_AF-A0A9D9DTI3-F1
#
_entry.id   AF-A0A9D9DTI3-F1
#
_cell.length_a   1.000
_cell.length_b   1.000
_cell.length_c   1.000
_cell.angle_alpha   90.00
_cell.angle_beta   90.00
_cell.angle_gamma   90.00
#
_symmetry.space_group_name_H-M   'P 1'
#
loop_
_entity.id
_entity.type
_entity.pdbx_description
1 polymer ?
#
loop_
_entity_poly.entity_id
_entity_poly.type
_entity_poly.pdbx_seq_one_letter_code
_entity_poly.pdbx_strand_id
1 'polypeptide(L)'
;MKTSFFPHGILSLSVCAILLLASACNKPGEKRPDPVRLDATETANCYIVEQAGLYSFNAQIRGNGKTVAGINIPASISPADTRLLWQSQKGFIDTLYLQEGNIVFRNSSGAAGNALIAATDPDGHILWSWHIWNPGIEIQELKSQKGETFMNINLGALADDPENPQSYGLLYQWGRKDPFPGSPTLTGTTSTLPAPVYDLDGQEVVIGHSSYTSLDSNTLQYAIENPTTCISNMAQFSHSRDWLAEGSDKLWGNAPQEDGFTGKTMFDPSPAGWRLPDPESFAFFTRNEGYCWTMEDFLVEDRDGNGSIGLEDYRNGWWFYLDSARNVSSWFPAATRYDGSYAMLMGSVSGLWGSYWSNAAYPNAITTGTAQAALSFSIKDQNGNEMITVSPVGSAAKADAYSIRCMKE
;
A
#
# COMPACT_ATOMS: atom_id res chain seq x y z
N MET A 1 -73.99 12.43 14.11
CA MET A 1 -72.53 12.51 14.37
C MET A 1 -71.86 12.44 13.00
N LYS A 2 -71.52 13.56 12.35
CA LYS A 2 -70.18 14.20 12.36
C LYS A 2 -69.08 13.12 12.48
N THR A 3 -68.24 12.83 11.47
CA THR A 3 -67.43 13.75 10.66
C THR A 3 -66.94 13.12 9.34
N SER A 4 -66.83 13.98 8.32
CA SER A 4 -66.14 13.84 7.04
C SER A 4 -64.61 13.81 7.15
N PHE A 5 -63.90 13.15 6.23
CA PHE A 5 -62.62 13.64 5.69
C PHE A 5 -62.36 13.08 4.27
N PHE A 6 -61.98 13.96 3.36
CA PHE A 6 -61.55 13.76 1.96
C PHE A 6 -59.99 13.81 1.90
N PRO A 7 -59.32 13.58 0.75
CA PRO A 7 -58.03 12.86 0.63
C PRO A 7 -56.83 13.85 0.52
N HIS A 8 -55.75 13.50 -0.18
CA HIS A 8 -54.44 14.20 -0.41
C HIS A 8 -53.32 13.59 0.46
N GLY A 9 -52.10 13.31 0.01
CA GLY A 9 -51.42 13.46 -1.27
C GLY A 9 -50.03 12.84 -1.13
N ILE A 10 -49.40 12.53 -2.25
CA ILE A 10 -48.05 11.95 -2.36
C ILE A 10 -47.01 12.97 -1.88
N LEU A 11 -46.06 12.57 -1.03
CA LEU A 11 -44.73 13.16 -1.00
C LEU A 11 -43.68 12.14 -0.53
N SER A 12 -42.76 11.87 -1.44
CA SER A 12 -41.51 11.15 -1.27
C SER A 12 -40.69 11.76 -0.13
N LEU A 13 -40.33 10.96 0.87
CA LEU A 13 -39.34 11.32 1.88
C LEU A 13 -37.95 11.12 1.29
N SER A 14 -37.41 12.20 0.72
CA SER A 14 -35.99 12.34 0.44
C SER A 14 -35.26 12.47 1.78
N VAL A 15 -34.42 11.49 2.13
CA VAL A 15 -33.56 11.53 3.32
C VAL A 15 -32.43 12.51 3.03
N CYS A 16 -32.64 13.79 3.35
CA CYS A 16 -31.54 14.75 3.49
C CYS A 16 -30.75 14.39 4.75
N ALA A 17 -29.52 13.91 4.57
CA ALA A 17 -28.54 13.80 5.64
C ALA A 17 -28.27 15.20 6.20
N ILE A 18 -28.78 15.48 7.40
CA ILE A 18 -28.45 16.68 8.15
C ILE A 18 -27.03 16.46 8.68
N LEU A 19 -26.06 17.19 8.12
CA LEU A 19 -24.74 17.36 8.73
C LEU A 19 -24.92 17.92 10.14
N LEU A 20 -24.67 17.09 11.15
CA LEU A 20 -24.37 17.54 12.50
C LEU A 20 -22.96 18.16 12.47
N LEU A 21 -22.87 19.44 12.07
CA LEU A 21 -21.78 20.29 12.50
C LEU A 21 -21.86 20.35 14.03
N ALA A 22 -20.97 19.63 14.71
CA ALA A 22 -20.77 19.80 16.14
C ALA A 22 -20.39 21.26 16.41
N SER A 23 -21.38 22.05 16.82
CA SER A 23 -21.19 23.38 17.39
C SER A 23 -20.64 23.18 18.79
N ALA A 24 -19.33 22.95 18.88
CA ALA A 24 -18.60 23.32 20.08
C ALA A 24 -18.77 24.85 20.25
N CYS A 25 -19.18 25.27 21.44
CA CYS A 25 -19.32 26.67 21.82
C CYS A 25 -17.97 27.40 21.69
N ASN A 26 -17.61 27.83 20.48
CA ASN A 26 -16.44 28.65 20.24
C ASN A 26 -16.79 30.12 20.45
N LYS A 27 -15.98 30.79 21.27
CA LYS A 27 -16.05 32.25 21.45
C LYS A 27 -15.89 32.93 20.08
N PRO A 28 -16.66 33.98 19.77
CA PRO A 28 -16.48 34.73 18.53
C PRO A 28 -15.07 35.34 18.51
N GLY A 29 -14.25 34.96 17.51
CA GLY A 29 -12.92 35.54 17.27
C GLY A 29 -11.73 34.57 17.36
N GLU A 30 -11.92 33.32 17.76
CA GLU A 30 -10.83 32.32 17.74
C GLU A 30 -10.69 31.74 16.31
N LYS A 31 -9.63 32.17 15.61
CA LYS A 31 -9.31 31.68 14.26
C LYS A 31 -9.03 30.17 14.39
N ARG A 32 -9.82 29.32 13.72
CA ARG A 32 -9.46 27.89 13.61
C ARG A 32 -8.03 27.81 13.04
N PRO A 33 -7.15 26.98 13.60
CA PRO A 33 -5.81 26.84 13.03
C PRO A 33 -5.94 26.39 11.57
N ASP A 34 -5.21 27.06 10.68
CA ASP A 34 -5.15 26.70 9.27
C ASP A 34 -4.57 25.27 9.18
N PRO A 35 -5.11 24.40 8.30
CA PRO A 35 -4.64 23.02 8.18
C PRO A 35 -3.16 22.97 7.76
N VAL A 36 -2.43 21.99 8.29
CA VAL A 36 -1.05 21.71 7.87
C VAL A 36 -1.07 21.17 6.44
N ARG A 37 -0.42 21.88 5.52
CA ARG A 37 -0.37 21.49 4.11
C ARG A 37 0.68 20.39 3.88
N LEU A 38 0.23 19.19 3.51
CA LEU A 38 1.07 17.99 3.37
C LEU A 38 1.83 17.93 2.03
N ASP A 39 1.35 18.62 1.01
CA ASP A 39 1.92 18.69 -0.33
C ASP A 39 2.70 19.99 -0.58
N ALA A 40 3.22 20.61 0.49
CA ALA A 40 3.97 21.86 0.38
C ALA A 40 5.28 21.71 -0.41
N THR A 41 5.90 20.53 -0.35
CA THR A 41 7.13 20.20 -1.10
C THR A 41 6.80 19.54 -2.44
N GLU A 42 5.94 18.52 -2.41
CA GLU A 42 5.47 17.81 -3.59
C GLU A 42 4.14 17.12 -3.31
N THR A 43 3.38 16.85 -4.37
CA THR A 43 2.23 15.94 -4.30
C THR A 43 2.72 14.50 -4.38
N ALA A 44 2.04 13.57 -3.71
CA ALA A 44 2.38 12.14 -3.70
C ALA A 44 1.11 11.29 -3.56
N ASN A 45 1.25 9.96 -3.54
CA ASN A 45 0.12 9.06 -3.25
C ASN A 45 0.01 8.66 -1.77
N CYS A 46 1.07 8.90 -0.99
CA CYS A 46 1.04 8.73 0.45
C CYS A 46 1.46 10.03 1.16
N TYR A 47 0.80 10.36 2.26
CA TYR A 47 1.20 11.45 3.13
C TYR A 47 1.35 10.97 4.58
N ILE A 48 2.48 11.34 5.18
CA ILE A 48 2.80 10.99 6.56
C ILE A 48 2.27 12.08 7.51
N VAL A 49 1.57 11.69 8.58
CA VAL A 49 0.96 12.59 9.58
C VAL A 49 1.35 12.18 11.00
N GLU A 50 2.49 12.67 11.49
CA GLU A 50 3.12 12.18 12.73
C GLU A 50 2.50 12.69 14.03
N GLN A 51 1.61 13.68 13.97
CA GLN A 51 1.07 14.35 15.16
C GLN A 51 -0.46 14.47 15.10
N ALA A 52 -1.06 14.84 16.23
CA ALA A 52 -2.46 15.25 16.23
C ALA A 52 -2.61 16.57 15.46
N GLY A 53 -3.55 16.64 14.52
CA GLY A 53 -3.66 17.83 13.68
C GLY A 53 -4.78 17.79 12.64
N LEU A 54 -5.06 18.99 12.12
CA LEU A 54 -5.85 19.21 10.91
C LEU A 54 -4.88 19.35 9.75
N TYR A 55 -5.10 18.59 8.69
CA TYR A 55 -4.19 18.46 7.56
C TYR A 55 -4.93 18.70 6.25
N SER A 56 -4.21 19.13 5.22
CA SER A 56 -4.76 19.30 3.87
C SER A 56 -3.76 18.97 2.78
N PHE A 57 -4.24 18.52 1.62
CA PHE A 57 -3.45 18.40 0.41
C PHE A 57 -4.31 18.69 -0.84
N ASN A 58 -3.67 19.09 -1.94
CA ASN A 58 -4.35 19.38 -3.20
C ASN A 58 -4.87 18.09 -3.85
N ALA A 59 -6.19 17.92 -3.84
CA ALA A 59 -6.85 16.75 -4.42
C ALA A 59 -7.14 16.90 -5.92
N GLN A 60 -6.77 18.03 -6.53
CA GLN A 60 -6.88 18.25 -7.98
C GLN A 60 -5.72 17.62 -8.75
N ILE A 61 -4.71 17.07 -8.06
CA ILE A 61 -3.50 16.52 -8.64
C ILE A 61 -3.35 15.06 -8.23
N ARG A 62 -3.32 14.15 -9.21
CA ARG A 62 -3.08 12.73 -8.99
C ARG A 62 -1.60 12.46 -8.75
N GLY A 63 -1.30 11.69 -7.71
CA GLY A 63 0.07 11.28 -7.35
C GLY A 63 1.05 12.45 -7.34
N ASN A 64 2.16 12.31 -8.06
CA ASN A 64 3.19 13.35 -8.19
C ASN A 64 2.90 14.42 -9.27
N GLY A 65 1.70 14.44 -9.83
CA GLY A 65 1.27 15.43 -10.81
C GLY A 65 1.91 15.31 -12.19
N LYS A 66 2.66 14.24 -12.47
CA LYS A 66 3.27 13.98 -13.78
C LYS A 66 2.48 12.92 -14.55
N THR A 67 2.31 13.13 -15.85
CA THR A 67 1.77 12.10 -16.75
C THR A 67 2.80 11.01 -17.02
N VAL A 68 2.35 9.79 -17.25
CA VAL A 68 3.20 8.67 -17.65
C VAL A 68 3.08 8.46 -19.17
N ALA A 69 4.21 8.42 -19.88
CA ALA A 69 4.21 8.28 -21.34
C ALA A 69 3.49 6.99 -21.79
N GLY A 70 2.52 7.12 -22.69
CA GLY A 70 1.71 5.97 -23.16
C GLY A 70 0.59 5.54 -22.20
N ILE A 71 0.40 6.24 -21.07
CA ILE A 71 -0.73 6.04 -20.18
C ILE A 71 -1.69 7.23 -20.29
N ASN A 72 -2.92 6.96 -20.73
CA ASN A 72 -3.94 7.98 -20.96
C ASN A 72 -4.72 8.35 -19.70
N ILE A 73 -4.00 8.60 -18.59
CA ILE A 73 -4.58 9.08 -17.34
C ILE A 73 -4.05 10.50 -17.09
N PRO A 74 -4.91 11.54 -17.10
CA PRO A 74 -4.45 12.91 -16.88
C PRO A 74 -4.02 13.11 -15.43
N ALA A 75 -3.00 13.93 -15.21
CA ALA A 75 -2.52 14.27 -13.87
C ALA A 75 -3.52 15.16 -13.10
N SER A 76 -4.25 16.04 -13.79
CA SER A 76 -5.22 16.94 -13.18
C SER A 76 -6.63 16.34 -13.16
N ILE A 77 -7.34 16.56 -12.06
CA ILE A 77 -8.74 16.18 -11.85
C ILE A 77 -9.54 17.34 -11.23
N SER A 78 -10.86 17.23 -11.24
CA SER A 78 -11.77 18.20 -10.62
C SER A 78 -12.69 17.49 -9.62
N PRO A 79 -12.24 17.32 -8.36
CA PRO A 79 -13.05 16.72 -7.31
C PRO A 79 -14.30 17.55 -7.02
N ALA A 80 -15.43 16.87 -6.84
CA ALA A 80 -16.67 17.46 -6.33
C ALA A 80 -16.88 17.17 -4.85
N ASP A 81 -16.40 16.01 -4.37
CA ASP A 81 -16.48 15.61 -2.97
C ASP A 81 -15.31 14.69 -2.58
N THR A 82 -15.29 14.24 -1.33
CA THR A 82 -14.30 13.30 -0.78
C THR A 82 -14.95 12.21 0.07
N ARG A 83 -14.29 11.05 0.17
CA ARG A 83 -14.77 9.90 0.93
C ARG A 83 -13.62 9.20 1.65
N LEU A 84 -13.84 8.83 2.91
CA LEU A 84 -12.99 7.86 3.59
C LEU A 84 -13.38 6.46 3.09
N LEU A 85 -12.46 5.78 2.41
CA LEU A 85 -12.71 4.44 1.88
C LEU A 85 -12.50 3.38 2.95
N TRP A 86 -11.45 3.53 3.74
CA TRP A 86 -11.22 2.75 4.95
C TRP A 86 -10.17 3.40 5.85
N GLN A 87 -10.17 3.03 7.13
CA GLN A 87 -9.14 3.34 8.13
C GLN A 87 -8.83 2.11 8.97
N SER A 88 -7.57 1.92 9.36
CA SER A 88 -7.12 0.75 10.12
C SER A 88 -7.50 0.82 11.61
N GLN A 89 -7.78 2.03 12.12
CA GLN A 89 -8.23 2.27 13.48
C GLN A 89 -9.46 3.17 13.44
N LYS A 90 -10.49 2.83 14.22
CA LYS A 90 -11.70 3.64 14.30
C LYS A 90 -11.36 5.02 14.86
N GLY A 91 -11.75 6.07 14.14
CA GLY A 91 -11.48 7.45 14.53
C GLY A 91 -10.03 7.90 14.29
N PHE A 92 -9.24 7.15 13.52
CA PHE A 92 -7.95 7.66 13.00
C PHE A 92 -8.17 8.94 12.19
N ILE A 93 -9.20 8.93 11.34
CA ILE A 93 -9.78 10.11 10.71
C ILE A 93 -11.14 10.37 11.35
N ASP A 94 -11.30 11.54 11.98
CA ASP A 94 -12.55 11.94 12.63
C ASP A 94 -13.27 13.10 11.94
N THR A 95 -12.58 13.75 11.00
CA THR A 95 -13.11 14.85 10.19
C THR A 95 -12.56 14.70 8.77
N LEU A 96 -13.42 14.87 7.77
CA LEU A 96 -13.05 14.81 6.36
C LEU A 96 -14.00 15.69 5.54
N TYR A 97 -13.45 16.56 4.69
CA TYR A 97 -14.23 17.37 3.75
C TYR A 97 -13.36 17.90 2.60
N LEU A 98 -14.00 18.31 1.51
CA LEU A 98 -13.34 19.01 0.40
C LEU A 98 -13.52 20.53 0.56
N GLN A 99 -12.44 21.29 0.44
CA GLN A 99 -12.46 22.76 0.49
C GLN A 99 -11.53 23.34 -0.58
N GLU A 100 -12.10 24.09 -1.53
CA GLU A 100 -11.35 24.79 -2.58
C GLU A 100 -10.37 23.86 -3.34
N GLY A 101 -10.82 22.65 -3.67
CA GLY A 101 -10.00 21.65 -4.38
C GLY A 101 -9.04 20.86 -3.49
N ASN A 102 -8.92 21.20 -2.20
CA ASN A 102 -8.10 20.46 -1.24
C ASN A 102 -8.96 19.49 -0.44
N ILE A 103 -8.47 18.27 -0.24
CA ILE A 103 -9.00 17.39 0.79
C ILE A 103 -8.44 17.87 2.13
N VAL A 104 -9.32 18.08 3.11
CA VAL A 104 -8.97 18.44 4.48
C VAL A 104 -9.45 17.35 5.42
N PHE A 105 -8.56 16.86 6.28
CA PHE A 105 -8.89 15.81 7.24
C PHE A 105 -8.25 16.05 8.61
N ARG A 106 -8.77 15.40 9.65
CA ARG A 106 -8.24 15.50 11.02
C ARG A 106 -7.94 14.12 11.61
N ASN A 107 -6.73 13.98 12.14
CA ASN A 107 -6.40 12.98 13.14
C ASN A 107 -6.28 13.71 14.49
N SER A 108 -7.36 13.78 15.26
CA SER A 108 -7.35 14.52 16.54
C SER A 108 -6.57 13.81 17.65
N SER A 109 -6.45 12.48 17.56
CA SER A 109 -5.78 11.67 18.58
C SER A 109 -4.25 11.68 18.44
N GLY A 110 -3.74 11.90 17.23
CA GLY A 110 -2.33 11.67 16.90
C GLY A 110 -1.92 10.20 16.96
N ALA A 111 -2.89 9.28 17.07
CA ALA A 111 -2.62 7.85 17.11
C ALA A 111 -2.07 7.35 15.78
N ALA A 112 -1.27 6.29 15.86
CA ALA A 112 -0.79 5.52 14.73
C ALA A 112 -1.97 4.94 13.94
N GLY A 113 -1.87 4.90 12.62
CA GLY A 113 -2.91 4.36 11.77
C GLY A 113 -2.68 4.58 10.29
N ASN A 114 -3.50 3.91 9.50
CA ASN A 114 -3.58 4.05 8.07
C ASN A 114 -4.99 4.44 7.68
N ALA A 115 -5.14 5.25 6.64
CA ALA A 115 -6.41 5.48 5.97
C ALA A 115 -6.22 5.59 4.45
N LEU A 116 -7.27 5.25 3.71
CA LEU A 116 -7.35 5.49 2.28
C LEU A 116 -8.50 6.47 2.03
N ILE A 117 -8.17 7.65 1.53
CA ILE A 117 -9.12 8.74 1.27
C ILE A 117 -9.24 8.94 -0.24
N ALA A 118 -10.44 9.10 -0.76
CA ALA A 118 -10.71 9.35 -2.17
C ALA A 118 -11.26 10.74 -2.44
N ALA A 119 -10.98 11.23 -3.65
CA ALA A 119 -11.73 12.32 -4.29
C ALA A 119 -12.77 11.69 -5.22
N THR A 120 -13.97 12.26 -5.26
CA THR A 120 -15.05 11.77 -6.12
C THR A 120 -15.57 12.85 -7.07
N ASP A 121 -16.15 12.39 -8.18
CA ASP A 121 -16.95 13.24 -9.07
C ASP A 121 -18.34 13.54 -8.44
N PRO A 122 -19.19 14.35 -9.10
CA PRO A 122 -20.53 14.66 -8.59
C PRO A 122 -21.48 13.45 -8.47
N ASP A 123 -21.22 12.39 -9.23
CA ASP A 123 -22.01 11.15 -9.22
C ASP A 123 -21.50 10.16 -8.14
N GLY A 124 -20.39 10.49 -7.47
CA GLY A 124 -19.80 9.70 -6.41
C GLY A 124 -18.81 8.64 -6.90
N HIS A 125 -18.41 8.65 -8.17
CA HIS A 125 -17.34 7.79 -8.68
C HIS A 125 -15.99 8.30 -8.20
N ILE A 126 -15.09 7.37 -7.86
CA ILE A 126 -13.75 7.68 -7.37
C ILE A 126 -12.87 8.14 -8.52
N LEU A 127 -12.32 9.35 -8.41
CA LEU A 127 -11.39 9.93 -9.38
C LEU A 127 -9.94 9.54 -9.11
N TRP A 128 -9.61 9.40 -7.82
CA TRP A 128 -8.30 9.04 -7.28
C TRP A 128 -8.41 8.80 -5.77
N SER A 129 -7.42 8.12 -5.19
CA SER A 129 -7.29 7.93 -3.74
C SER A 129 -5.86 8.10 -3.26
N TRP A 130 -5.69 8.42 -1.98
CA TRP A 130 -4.42 8.69 -1.32
C TRP A 130 -4.36 7.96 0.01
N HIS A 131 -3.19 7.40 0.31
CA HIS A 131 -2.88 6.76 1.58
C HIS A 131 -2.41 7.80 2.59
N ILE A 132 -3.08 7.84 3.75
CA ILE A 132 -2.66 8.63 4.90
C ILE A 132 -2.05 7.69 5.93
N TRP A 133 -0.85 8.00 6.40
CA TRP A 133 -0.09 7.13 7.28
C TRP A 133 0.45 7.88 8.49
N ASN A 134 0.11 7.44 9.68
CA ASN A 134 0.88 7.75 10.88
C ASN A 134 1.56 6.46 11.34
N PRO A 135 2.89 6.32 11.21
CA PRO A 135 3.59 5.13 11.66
C PRO A 135 3.52 4.93 13.18
N GLY A 136 3.37 6.01 13.96
CA GLY A 136 3.46 5.94 15.43
C GLY A 136 4.85 5.66 15.98
N ILE A 137 5.83 5.48 15.10
CA ILE A 137 7.24 5.24 15.37
C ILE A 137 8.07 6.10 14.42
N GLU A 138 9.33 6.35 14.79
CA GLU A 138 10.23 7.16 13.97
C GLU A 138 10.63 6.41 12.69
N ILE A 139 10.46 7.08 11.54
CA ILE A 139 11.02 6.62 10.26
C ILE A 139 12.49 7.03 10.23
N GLN A 140 13.37 6.04 10.29
CA GLN A 140 14.81 6.25 10.22
C GLN A 140 15.32 6.11 8.78
N GLU A 141 16.34 6.89 8.44
CA GLU A 141 17.06 6.84 7.17
C GLU A 141 18.26 5.90 7.29
N LEU A 142 18.14 4.68 6.75
CA LEU A 142 19.16 3.65 6.81
C LEU A 142 19.96 3.59 5.50
N LYS A 143 21.25 3.94 5.57
CA LYS A 143 22.11 4.00 4.39
C LYS A 143 22.71 2.64 4.05
N SER A 144 22.60 2.22 2.79
CA SER A 144 23.24 1.01 2.28
C SER A 144 24.67 1.24 1.81
N GLN A 145 25.43 0.16 1.61
CA GLN A 145 26.76 0.22 1.00
C GLN A 145 26.78 0.81 -0.41
N LYS A 146 25.66 0.75 -1.14
CA LYS A 146 25.50 1.35 -2.47
C LYS A 146 25.21 2.86 -2.40
N GLY A 147 25.07 3.40 -1.19
CA GLY A 147 24.78 4.82 -0.95
C GLY A 147 23.29 5.17 -0.97
N GLU A 148 22.42 4.19 -1.24
CA GLU A 148 20.97 4.33 -1.18
C GLU A 148 20.51 4.47 0.27
N THR A 149 19.36 5.09 0.50
CA THR A 149 18.81 5.29 1.84
C THR A 149 17.42 4.71 1.90
N PHE A 150 17.17 3.78 2.82
CA PHE A 150 15.90 3.09 3.00
C PHE A 150 15.19 3.56 4.24
N MET A 151 13.86 3.41 4.27
CA MET A 151 13.13 3.42 5.53
C MET A 151 13.51 2.20 6.38
N ASN A 152 13.44 2.32 7.71
CA ASN A 152 13.55 1.20 8.65
C ASN A 152 12.28 0.34 8.75
N ILE A 153 11.15 0.76 8.15
CA ILE A 153 9.87 0.05 8.20
C ILE A 153 9.19 -0.04 6.83
N ASN A 154 8.26 -0.99 6.71
CA ASN A 154 7.42 -1.14 5.52
C ASN A 154 6.44 0.02 5.39
N LEU A 155 6.08 0.36 4.16
CA LEU A 155 5.04 1.36 3.91
C LEU A 155 3.71 0.92 4.56
N GLY A 156 3.18 1.77 5.44
CA GLY A 156 1.97 1.51 6.20
C GLY A 156 2.16 0.67 7.47
N ALA A 157 3.39 0.32 7.85
CA ALA A 157 3.66 -0.34 9.13
C ALA A 157 3.37 0.60 10.32
N LEU A 158 2.88 0.03 11.42
CA LEU A 158 2.56 0.79 12.65
C LEU A 158 3.44 0.36 13.84
N ALA A 159 4.44 -0.48 13.57
CA ALA A 159 5.41 -1.00 14.52
C ALA A 159 6.69 -1.45 13.78
N ASP A 160 7.76 -1.67 14.52
CA ASP A 160 9.06 -2.18 14.07
C ASP A 160 9.51 -3.38 14.91
N ASP A 161 8.55 -4.15 15.42
CA ASP A 161 8.74 -5.29 16.31
C ASP A 161 8.46 -6.63 15.58
N PRO A 162 9.42 -7.58 15.57
CA PRO A 162 9.26 -8.96 15.08
C PRO A 162 8.09 -9.76 15.64
N GLU A 163 7.67 -9.41 16.85
CA GLU A 163 6.57 -10.07 17.55
C GLU A 163 5.26 -9.26 17.44
N ASN A 164 5.22 -8.24 16.59
CA ASN A 164 4.02 -7.46 16.30
C ASN A 164 3.63 -7.54 14.80
N PRO A 165 2.45 -8.10 14.44
CA PRO A 165 2.02 -8.17 13.04
C PRO A 165 1.76 -6.79 12.41
N GLN A 166 1.60 -5.74 13.21
CA GLN A 166 1.48 -4.36 12.69
C GLN A 166 2.77 -3.87 12.02
N SER A 167 3.89 -4.57 12.20
CA SER A 167 5.15 -4.28 11.52
C SER A 167 5.16 -4.72 10.05
N TYR A 168 4.21 -5.55 9.62
CA TYR A 168 4.14 -6.06 8.24
C TYR A 168 3.80 -4.99 7.20
N GLY A 169 3.10 -3.94 7.62
CA GLY A 169 2.64 -2.86 6.75
C GLY A 169 1.50 -3.27 5.82
N LEU A 170 1.37 -2.54 4.71
CA LEU A 170 0.33 -2.74 3.71
C LEU A 170 0.90 -3.44 2.46
N LEU A 171 0.00 -4.02 1.67
CA LEU A 171 0.33 -4.78 0.47
C LEU A 171 -0.19 -4.05 -0.77
N TYR A 172 0.59 -4.05 -1.85
CA TYR A 172 0.27 -3.29 -3.08
C TYR A 172 0.38 -4.21 -4.29
N GLN A 173 -0.63 -4.22 -5.16
CA GLN A 173 -0.50 -4.87 -6.47
C GLN A 173 0.46 -4.07 -7.34
N TRP A 174 1.26 -4.75 -8.17
CA TRP A 174 2.30 -4.07 -8.95
C TRP A 174 1.70 -2.98 -9.85
N GLY A 175 2.28 -1.78 -9.81
CA GLY A 175 1.82 -0.63 -10.59
C GLY A 175 0.59 0.10 -10.02
N ARG A 176 0.03 -0.33 -8.89
CA ARG A 176 -1.08 0.36 -8.21
C ARG A 176 -0.58 1.22 -7.05
N LYS A 177 -1.29 2.33 -6.80
CA LYS A 177 -1.07 3.18 -5.62
C LYS A 177 -1.89 2.76 -4.39
N ASP A 178 -2.89 1.91 -4.58
CA ASP A 178 -3.88 1.57 -3.56
C ASP A 178 -3.36 0.47 -2.63
N PRO A 179 -3.31 0.69 -1.31
CA PRO A 179 -2.93 -0.34 -0.37
C PRO A 179 -4.06 -1.31 -0.04
N PHE A 180 -3.67 -2.54 0.26
CA PHE A 180 -4.50 -3.57 0.90
C PHE A 180 -4.00 -3.89 2.31
N PRO A 181 -4.90 -4.08 3.29
CA PRO A 181 -4.53 -4.50 4.64
C PRO A 181 -3.83 -5.86 4.63
N GLY A 182 -2.71 -5.96 5.36
CA GLY A 182 -1.96 -7.20 5.55
C GLY A 182 -2.61 -8.17 6.53
N SER A 183 -1.88 -9.24 6.88
CA SER A 183 -2.33 -10.21 7.90
C SER A 183 -2.41 -9.55 9.29
N PRO A 184 -3.47 -9.80 10.09
CA PRO A 184 -3.56 -9.32 11.47
C PRO A 184 -2.76 -10.18 12.46
N THR A 185 -2.05 -11.21 11.98
CA THR A 185 -1.37 -12.21 12.82
C THR A 185 0.03 -12.48 12.34
N LEU A 186 0.96 -12.77 13.26
CA LEU A 186 2.34 -13.10 12.94
C LEU A 186 2.42 -14.30 12.00
N THR A 187 1.68 -15.36 12.34
CA THR A 187 1.61 -16.60 11.57
C THR A 187 0.24 -16.79 10.95
N GLY A 188 0.19 -17.02 9.65
CA GLY A 188 -1.06 -17.24 8.91
C GLY A 188 -1.42 -18.72 8.74
N THR A 189 -2.52 -18.96 8.04
CA THR A 189 -2.87 -20.24 7.40
C THR A 189 -3.40 -19.98 6.00
N THR A 190 -3.82 -21.02 5.27
CA THR A 190 -4.50 -20.85 3.97
C THR A 190 -5.83 -20.11 4.09
N SER A 191 -6.38 -19.97 5.30
CA SER A 191 -7.62 -19.23 5.61
C SER A 191 -7.37 -17.86 6.23
N THR A 192 -6.15 -17.31 6.12
CA THR A 192 -5.84 -15.96 6.62
C THR A 192 -6.72 -14.92 5.93
N LEU A 193 -7.39 -14.10 6.73
CA LEU A 193 -8.12 -12.92 6.28
C LEU A 193 -7.31 -11.66 6.60
N PRO A 194 -7.48 -10.58 5.83
CA PRO A 194 -6.79 -9.33 6.10
C PRO A 194 -7.23 -8.71 7.42
N ALA A 195 -6.39 -7.83 7.97
CA ALA A 195 -6.75 -7.02 9.12
C ALA A 195 -8.03 -6.22 8.83
N PRO A 196 -9.01 -6.19 9.76
CA PRO A 196 -10.24 -5.45 9.56
C PRO A 196 -9.92 -3.95 9.44
N VAL A 197 -10.68 -3.29 8.58
CA VAL A 197 -10.61 -1.85 8.37
C VAL A 197 -12.02 -1.27 8.39
N TYR A 198 -12.14 0.02 8.67
CA TYR A 198 -13.42 0.63 9.01
C TYR A 198 -13.70 1.87 8.17
N ASP A 199 -14.96 2.20 7.97
CA ASP A 199 -15.36 3.49 7.40
C ASP A 199 -15.36 4.60 8.49
N LEU A 200 -15.91 5.77 8.14
CA LEU A 200 -15.99 6.92 9.03
C LEU A 200 -16.97 6.69 10.19
N ASP A 201 -18.02 5.88 9.96
CA ASP A 201 -19.02 5.51 10.96
C ASP A 201 -18.54 4.34 11.85
N GLY A 202 -17.35 3.80 11.58
CA GLY A 202 -16.74 2.69 12.31
C GLY A 202 -17.32 1.33 11.95
N GLN A 203 -18.04 1.22 10.82
CA GLN A 203 -18.47 -0.04 10.24
C GLN A 203 -17.31 -0.69 9.49
N GLU A 204 -17.26 -2.02 9.52
CA GLU A 204 -16.21 -2.76 8.83
C GLU A 204 -16.39 -2.66 7.31
N VAL A 205 -15.31 -2.35 6.60
CA VAL A 205 -15.26 -2.27 5.15
C VAL A 205 -14.67 -3.55 4.60
N VAL A 206 -15.41 -4.19 3.69
CA VAL A 206 -14.95 -5.41 3.01
C VAL A 206 -13.97 -5.05 1.91
N ILE A 207 -12.77 -5.63 1.96
CA ILE A 207 -11.83 -5.63 0.85
C ILE A 207 -12.24 -6.73 -0.13
N GLY A 208 -12.66 -6.30 -1.32
CA GLY A 208 -13.19 -7.19 -2.35
C GLY A 208 -12.13 -7.73 -3.30
N HIS A 209 -12.58 -8.58 -4.22
CA HIS A 209 -11.80 -9.04 -5.35
C HIS A 209 -12.62 -8.97 -6.64
N SER A 210 -11.96 -8.84 -7.80
CA SER A 210 -12.64 -8.89 -9.09
C SER A 210 -13.07 -10.31 -9.47
N SER A 211 -13.81 -10.42 -10.58
CA SER A 211 -14.22 -11.70 -11.14
C SER A 211 -13.02 -12.59 -11.49
N TYR A 212 -13.15 -13.89 -11.25
CA TYR A 212 -12.15 -14.89 -11.63
C TYR A 212 -12.33 -15.43 -13.05
N THR A 213 -13.45 -15.11 -13.69
CA THR A 213 -13.83 -15.67 -15.00
C THR A 213 -14.03 -14.61 -16.07
N SER A 214 -13.78 -13.33 -15.76
CA SER A 214 -13.86 -12.22 -16.69
C SER A 214 -12.68 -11.27 -16.51
N LEU A 215 -12.33 -10.54 -17.57
CA LEU A 215 -11.32 -9.49 -17.60
C LEU A 215 -11.92 -8.08 -17.61
N ASP A 216 -13.23 -7.92 -17.45
CA ASP A 216 -13.90 -6.61 -17.53
C ASP A 216 -13.35 -5.61 -16.49
N SER A 217 -12.91 -6.11 -15.34
CA SER A 217 -12.31 -5.32 -14.25
C SER A 217 -10.80 -5.09 -14.41
N ASN A 218 -10.15 -5.74 -15.38
CA ASN A 218 -8.69 -5.78 -15.52
C ASN A 218 -8.17 -4.58 -16.33
N THR A 219 -8.64 -3.38 -15.95
CA THR A 219 -8.28 -2.11 -16.58
C THR A 219 -7.76 -1.12 -15.55
N LEU A 220 -6.90 -0.20 -15.99
CA LEU A 220 -6.36 0.83 -15.10
C LEU A 220 -7.45 1.77 -14.57
N GLN A 221 -8.44 2.10 -15.40
CA GLN A 221 -9.58 2.92 -15.00
C GLN A 221 -10.40 2.24 -13.89
N TYR A 222 -10.72 0.94 -14.05
CA TYR A 222 -11.43 0.20 -13.02
C TYR A 222 -10.67 0.16 -11.71
N ALA A 223 -9.35 -0.04 -11.74
CA ALA A 223 -8.50 -0.04 -10.54
C ALA A 223 -8.53 1.31 -9.80
N ILE A 224 -8.53 2.43 -10.53
CA ILE A 224 -8.62 3.78 -9.97
C ILE A 224 -9.98 4.00 -9.30
N GLU A 225 -11.07 3.55 -9.94
CA GLU A 225 -12.44 3.71 -9.46
C GLU A 225 -12.81 2.73 -8.33
N ASN A 226 -12.07 1.61 -8.19
CA ASN A 226 -12.36 0.54 -7.23
C ASN A 226 -11.12 0.21 -6.36
N PRO A 227 -10.62 1.18 -5.57
CA PRO A 227 -9.39 1.03 -4.80
C PRO A 227 -9.46 -0.05 -3.71
N THR A 228 -10.65 -0.42 -3.25
CA THR A 228 -10.89 -1.49 -2.26
C THR A 228 -11.06 -2.88 -2.87
N THR A 229 -10.87 -3.02 -4.19
CA THR A 229 -10.97 -4.29 -4.92
C THR A 229 -9.59 -4.71 -5.41
N CYS A 230 -9.12 -5.87 -4.96
CA CYS A 230 -7.93 -6.50 -5.53
C CYS A 230 -8.31 -7.16 -6.87
N ILE A 231 -7.51 -6.97 -7.92
CA ILE A 231 -7.88 -7.43 -9.27
C ILE A 231 -7.22 -8.79 -9.53
N SER A 232 -8.04 -9.80 -9.77
CA SER A 232 -7.63 -11.16 -10.08
C SER A 232 -7.10 -11.29 -11.51
N ASN A 233 -6.07 -12.10 -11.71
CA ASN A 233 -5.61 -12.52 -13.03
C ASN A 233 -6.13 -13.91 -13.45
N MET A 234 -7.01 -14.55 -12.68
CA MET A 234 -7.38 -15.96 -12.88
C MET A 234 -7.89 -16.26 -14.30
N ALA A 235 -8.71 -15.36 -14.85
CA ALA A 235 -9.26 -15.49 -16.20
C ALA A 235 -8.19 -15.43 -17.32
N GLN A 236 -7.02 -14.83 -17.05
CA GLN A 236 -5.90 -14.75 -17.98
C GLN A 236 -4.66 -15.52 -17.53
N PHE A 237 -4.74 -16.26 -16.42
CA PHE A 237 -3.58 -16.92 -15.81
C PHE A 237 -2.88 -17.91 -16.74
N SER A 238 -3.55 -18.51 -17.73
CA SER A 238 -2.83 -19.38 -18.68
C SER A 238 -1.89 -18.61 -19.63
N HIS A 239 -2.02 -17.29 -19.75
CA HIS A 239 -1.30 -16.47 -20.73
C HIS A 239 -0.52 -15.31 -20.11
N SER A 240 -1.00 -14.73 -19.00
CA SER A 240 -0.41 -13.57 -18.34
C SER A 240 -0.48 -13.71 -16.82
N ARG A 241 0.55 -13.21 -16.14
CA ARG A 241 0.61 -13.07 -14.67
C ARG A 241 0.17 -11.68 -14.21
N ASP A 242 -0.24 -10.81 -15.14
CA ASP A 242 -0.65 -9.43 -14.85
C ASP A 242 -2.09 -9.35 -14.35
N TRP A 243 -2.39 -8.36 -13.51
CA TRP A 243 -3.79 -8.01 -13.21
C TRP A 243 -4.37 -7.08 -14.28
N LEU A 244 -3.55 -6.43 -15.11
CA LEU A 244 -4.01 -5.70 -16.29
C LEU A 244 -4.18 -6.63 -17.47
N ALA A 245 -5.28 -6.50 -18.21
CA ALA A 245 -5.47 -7.22 -19.47
C ALA A 245 -4.54 -6.66 -20.56
N GLU A 246 -4.41 -5.33 -20.60
CA GLU A 246 -3.42 -4.60 -21.39
C GLU A 246 -2.30 -4.13 -20.47
N GLY A 247 -1.27 -4.97 -20.31
CA GLY A 247 -0.18 -4.74 -19.38
C GLY A 247 0.64 -3.49 -19.67
N SER A 248 1.22 -2.90 -18.63
CA SER A 248 2.19 -1.80 -18.75
C SER A 248 3.32 -1.97 -17.75
N ASP A 249 4.54 -1.70 -18.17
CA ASP A 249 5.75 -1.71 -17.33
C ASP A 249 6.10 -0.31 -16.79
N LYS A 250 5.28 0.71 -17.11
CA LYS A 250 5.59 2.11 -16.83
C LYS A 250 4.96 2.64 -15.56
N LEU A 251 4.11 1.83 -14.92
CA LEU A 251 3.22 2.35 -13.88
C LEU A 251 3.98 2.88 -12.68
N TRP A 252 5.01 2.20 -12.17
CA TRP A 252 5.85 2.70 -11.07
C TRP A 252 7.15 3.36 -11.51
N GLY A 253 7.42 3.42 -12.81
CA GLY A 253 8.69 3.90 -13.39
C GLY A 253 9.60 2.76 -13.82
N ASN A 254 10.85 3.08 -14.15
CA ASN A 254 11.92 2.13 -14.49
C ASN A 254 11.51 1.06 -15.53
N ALA A 255 10.74 1.49 -16.54
CA ALA A 255 10.32 0.61 -17.62
C ALA A 255 11.52 0.26 -18.51
N PRO A 256 11.70 -1.03 -18.88
CA PRO A 256 12.79 -1.41 -19.77
C PRO A 256 12.67 -0.71 -21.13
N GLN A 257 13.76 -0.04 -21.56
CA GLN A 257 14.09 0.24 -22.96
C GLN A 257 13.20 1.22 -23.76
N GLU A 258 12.20 1.91 -23.17
CA GLU A 258 11.36 2.85 -23.94
C GLU A 258 11.68 4.33 -23.75
N ASP A 259 12.09 4.78 -22.55
CA ASP A 259 12.38 6.21 -22.29
C ASP A 259 13.52 6.47 -21.28
N GLY A 260 14.03 5.43 -20.62
CA GLY A 260 15.09 5.55 -19.61
C GLY A 260 14.65 6.27 -18.33
N PHE A 261 13.34 6.44 -18.10
CA PHE A 261 12.82 7.10 -16.91
C PHE A 261 12.85 6.15 -15.70
N THR A 262 13.66 6.48 -14.69
CA THR A 262 13.81 5.69 -13.45
C THR A 262 13.20 6.35 -12.21
N GLY A 263 12.59 7.53 -12.37
CA GLY A 263 11.96 8.25 -11.25
C GLY A 263 10.60 7.66 -10.86
N LYS A 264 10.05 8.15 -9.75
CA LYS A 264 8.67 7.83 -9.35
C LYS A 264 7.66 8.45 -10.30
N THR A 265 6.55 7.76 -10.55
CA THR A 265 5.45 8.21 -11.39
C THR A 265 4.25 8.64 -10.54
N MET A 266 3.15 9.02 -11.19
CA MET A 266 1.89 9.25 -10.50
C MET A 266 1.27 8.00 -9.88
N PHE A 267 1.72 6.77 -10.16
CA PHE A 267 1.17 5.55 -9.51
C PHE A 267 2.08 4.98 -8.43
N ASP A 268 3.29 5.52 -8.23
CA ASP A 268 4.17 5.12 -7.13
C ASP A 268 3.46 5.43 -5.78
N PRO A 269 3.17 4.42 -4.92
CA PRO A 269 2.47 4.60 -3.65
C PRO A 269 3.28 5.34 -2.58
N SER A 270 4.57 5.59 -2.79
CA SER A 270 5.47 6.08 -1.75
C SER A 270 5.16 7.52 -1.33
N PRO A 271 5.50 7.90 -0.08
CA PRO A 271 5.35 9.26 0.40
C PRO A 271 6.17 10.29 -0.35
N ALA A 272 5.96 11.56 -0.02
CA ALA A 272 6.76 12.64 -0.55
C ALA A 272 8.27 12.48 -0.22
N GLY A 273 9.16 12.60 -1.20
CA GLY A 273 10.62 12.43 -1.03
C GLY A 273 11.09 10.97 -0.91
N TRP A 274 10.21 10.01 -1.18
CA TRP A 274 10.45 8.58 -1.17
C TRP A 274 9.89 7.94 -2.44
N ARG A 275 10.46 6.80 -2.84
CA ARG A 275 10.06 6.01 -4.02
C ARG A 275 10.21 4.51 -3.77
N LEU A 276 9.66 3.71 -4.67
CA LEU A 276 9.98 2.29 -4.70
C LEU A 276 11.48 2.06 -4.95
N PRO A 277 12.04 0.98 -4.38
CA PRO A 277 13.42 0.62 -4.63
C PRO A 277 13.64 0.18 -6.08
N ASP A 278 14.83 0.46 -6.59
CA ASP A 278 15.27 -0.12 -7.85
C ASP A 278 15.60 -1.61 -7.64
N PRO A 279 15.60 -2.45 -8.69
CA PRO A 279 15.80 -3.89 -8.50
C PRO A 279 17.18 -4.27 -7.95
N GLU A 280 18.18 -3.41 -8.15
CA GLU A 280 19.54 -3.64 -7.66
C GLU A 280 19.73 -3.24 -6.18
N SER A 281 18.74 -2.57 -5.58
CA SER A 281 18.80 -1.97 -4.25
C SER A 281 18.93 -3.02 -3.13
N PHE A 282 18.50 -4.26 -3.37
CA PHE A 282 18.66 -5.38 -2.42
C PHE A 282 19.61 -6.47 -2.91
N ALA A 283 20.20 -6.33 -4.11
CA ALA A 283 21.01 -7.36 -4.76
C ALA A 283 22.07 -7.97 -3.83
N PHE A 284 22.67 -7.17 -2.94
CA PHE A 284 23.75 -7.61 -2.06
C PHE A 284 23.31 -8.40 -0.81
N PHE A 285 22.00 -8.68 -0.62
CA PHE A 285 21.52 -9.48 0.51
C PHE A 285 21.90 -10.96 0.44
N THR A 286 22.45 -11.41 -0.70
CA THR A 286 23.11 -12.70 -0.84
C THR A 286 24.50 -12.53 -1.44
N ARG A 287 25.41 -13.44 -1.10
CA ARG A 287 26.81 -13.38 -1.54
C ARG A 287 27.00 -13.46 -3.06
N ASN A 288 26.10 -14.16 -3.74
CA ASN A 288 26.09 -14.31 -5.20
C ASN A 288 25.18 -13.30 -5.91
N GLU A 289 24.63 -12.34 -5.16
CA GLU A 289 23.66 -11.34 -5.63
C GLU A 289 22.41 -11.91 -6.33
N GLY A 290 22.10 -13.18 -6.05
CA GLY A 290 21.05 -13.93 -6.71
C GLY A 290 20.33 -14.87 -5.76
N TYR A 291 19.52 -15.75 -6.34
CA TYR A 291 18.84 -16.81 -5.59
C TYR A 291 19.86 -17.66 -4.82
N CYS A 292 19.58 -17.85 -3.54
CA CYS A 292 20.40 -18.64 -2.63
C CYS A 292 19.52 -19.49 -1.71
N TRP A 293 20.04 -20.65 -1.35
CA TRP A 293 19.42 -21.64 -0.46
C TRP A 293 20.40 -22.16 0.62
N THR A 294 21.63 -21.65 0.60
CA THR A 294 22.66 -21.88 1.61
C THR A 294 22.63 -20.70 2.58
N MET A 295 22.26 -20.93 3.84
CA MET A 295 22.09 -19.86 4.83
C MET A 295 23.36 -19.05 5.07
N GLU A 296 24.54 -19.67 5.01
CA GLU A 296 25.82 -18.99 5.21
C GLU A 296 26.12 -17.93 4.14
N ASP A 297 25.44 -17.99 3.00
CA ASP A 297 25.55 -17.01 1.93
C ASP A 297 24.49 -15.89 2.03
N PHE A 298 23.60 -15.93 3.03
CA PHE A 298 22.68 -14.83 3.33
C PHE A 298 23.45 -13.76 4.12
N LEU A 299 23.28 -12.48 3.77
CA LEU A 299 23.78 -11.37 4.59
C LEU A 299 22.74 -10.96 5.64
N VAL A 300 22.59 -11.80 6.66
CA VAL A 300 21.66 -11.59 7.77
C VAL A 300 22.36 -11.62 9.14
N GLU A 301 21.74 -11.01 10.15
CA GLU A 301 22.22 -11.06 11.53
C GLU A 301 22.11 -12.47 12.14
N ASP A 302 23.13 -12.86 12.90
CA ASP A 302 23.06 -13.92 13.91
C ASP A 302 22.46 -13.29 15.18
N ARG A 303 21.14 -13.43 15.33
CA ARG A 303 20.35 -12.76 16.36
C ARG A 303 20.36 -13.54 17.67
N ASP A 304 20.50 -14.86 17.61
CA ASP A 304 20.61 -15.68 18.82
C ASP A 304 22.03 -15.73 19.40
N GLY A 305 23.04 -15.30 18.62
CA GLY A 305 24.42 -15.12 19.03
C GLY A 305 25.20 -16.44 19.15
N ASN A 306 24.74 -17.51 18.49
CA ASN A 306 25.34 -18.83 18.60
C ASN A 306 26.58 -19.02 17.69
N GLY A 307 26.87 -18.06 16.80
CA GLY A 307 27.99 -18.07 15.86
C GLY A 307 27.66 -18.68 14.49
N SER A 308 26.39 -19.00 14.21
CA SER A 308 25.92 -19.58 12.95
C SER A 308 24.52 -19.08 12.60
N ILE A 309 24.26 -18.92 11.29
CA ILE A 309 22.92 -18.53 10.82
C ILE A 309 22.00 -19.75 10.84
N GLY A 310 20.85 -19.63 11.49
CA GLY A 310 19.85 -20.69 11.58
C GLY A 310 18.41 -20.18 11.56
N LEU A 311 17.44 -21.09 11.62
CA LEU A 311 16.01 -20.74 11.66
C LEU A 311 15.61 -19.92 12.88
N GLU A 312 16.36 -20.02 13.98
CA GLU A 312 16.12 -19.23 15.19
C GLU A 312 16.36 -17.73 14.97
N ASP A 313 17.14 -17.35 13.97
CA ASP A 313 17.43 -15.95 13.63
C ASP A 313 16.30 -15.27 12.84
N TYR A 314 15.41 -16.05 12.21
CA TYR A 314 14.36 -15.56 11.33
C TYR A 314 13.38 -14.63 12.07
N ARG A 315 12.83 -15.06 13.22
CA ARG A 315 11.82 -14.29 14.01
C ARG A 315 10.77 -13.61 13.11
N ASN A 316 10.05 -14.41 12.31
CA ASN A 316 9.03 -13.94 11.33
C ASN A 316 9.56 -12.98 10.24
N GLY A 317 10.86 -12.99 9.93
CA GLY A 317 11.47 -12.16 8.89
C GLY A 317 12.98 -12.41 8.77
N TRP A 318 13.74 -11.43 8.32
CA TRP A 318 15.20 -11.49 8.38
C TRP A 318 15.74 -10.10 8.67
N TRP A 319 16.75 -9.97 9.53
CA TRP A 319 17.55 -8.75 9.63
C TRP A 319 18.63 -8.81 8.57
N PHE A 320 18.39 -8.17 7.44
CA PHE A 320 19.40 -8.07 6.39
C PHE A 320 20.38 -6.95 6.72
N TYR A 321 21.67 -7.23 6.58
CA TYR A 321 22.69 -6.18 6.61
C TYR A 321 22.56 -5.32 5.35
N LEU A 322 22.52 -4.01 5.54
CA LEU A 322 22.49 -3.02 4.46
C LEU A 322 23.91 -2.68 3.95
N ASP A 323 24.94 -3.14 4.65
CA ASP A 323 26.34 -3.01 4.23
C ASP A 323 27.16 -4.29 4.47
N SER A 324 28.13 -4.55 3.59
CA SER A 324 29.01 -5.74 3.67
C SER A 324 29.93 -5.75 4.89
N ALA A 325 30.16 -4.60 5.53
CA ALA A 325 30.91 -4.49 6.76
C ALA A 325 30.03 -4.77 8.01
N ARG A 326 28.74 -5.08 7.81
CA ARG A 326 27.79 -5.52 8.84
C ARG A 326 27.56 -4.49 9.95
N ASN A 327 27.55 -3.19 9.62
CA ASN A 327 27.37 -2.12 10.60
C ASN A 327 25.92 -1.65 10.73
N VAL A 328 25.15 -1.77 9.65
CA VAL A 328 23.77 -1.35 9.55
C VAL A 328 22.94 -2.53 9.08
N SER A 329 21.83 -2.79 9.74
CA SER A 329 20.85 -3.80 9.35
C SER A 329 19.43 -3.21 9.40
N SER A 330 18.51 -3.91 8.73
CA SER A 330 17.10 -3.62 8.82
C SER A 330 16.32 -4.92 8.83
N TRP A 331 15.25 -4.98 9.63
CA TRP A 331 14.35 -6.12 9.65
C TRP A 331 13.35 -6.05 8.51
N PHE A 332 13.27 -7.12 7.73
CA PHE A 332 12.30 -7.33 6.66
C PHE A 332 11.32 -8.43 7.08
N PRO A 333 10.09 -8.06 7.48
CA PRO A 333 9.09 -9.05 7.88
C PRO A 333 8.63 -9.95 6.73
N ALA A 334 8.24 -11.16 7.10
CA ALA A 334 7.55 -12.15 6.27
C ALA A 334 6.05 -11.83 6.19
N ALA A 335 5.74 -10.68 5.60
CA ALA A 335 4.42 -10.05 5.62
C ALA A 335 3.35 -10.75 4.76
N THR A 336 3.69 -11.88 4.13
CA THR A 336 2.80 -12.64 3.24
C THR A 336 2.42 -11.87 1.95
N ARG A 337 1.43 -12.38 1.19
CA ARG A 337 0.96 -11.75 -0.04
C ARG A 337 -0.54 -11.88 -0.25
N TYR A 338 -1.14 -10.99 -1.04
CA TYR A 338 -2.36 -11.36 -1.77
C TYR A 338 -1.94 -12.21 -2.96
N ASP A 339 -2.50 -13.41 -3.10
CA ASP A 339 -2.29 -14.22 -4.30
C ASP A 339 -3.05 -13.59 -5.47
N GLY A 340 -2.38 -13.31 -6.58
CA GLY A 340 -2.97 -12.61 -7.72
C GLY A 340 -4.07 -13.39 -8.44
N SER A 341 -4.12 -14.71 -8.29
CA SER A 341 -5.17 -15.54 -8.89
C SER A 341 -6.46 -15.37 -8.11
N TYR A 342 -6.41 -15.47 -6.79
CA TYR A 342 -7.59 -15.31 -5.94
C TYR A 342 -7.87 -13.84 -5.56
N ALA A 343 -6.89 -12.95 -5.77
CA ALA A 343 -6.92 -11.54 -5.36
C ALA A 343 -7.29 -11.36 -3.87
N MET A 344 -6.69 -12.19 -3.02
CA MET A 344 -6.90 -12.19 -1.56
C MET A 344 -5.71 -12.83 -0.84
N LEU A 345 -5.64 -12.73 0.49
CA LEU A 345 -4.63 -13.39 1.33
C LEU A 345 -4.73 -14.94 1.39
N MET A 346 -5.61 -15.55 0.59
CA MET A 346 -5.82 -17.00 0.58
C MET A 346 -4.54 -17.73 0.18
N GLY A 347 -4.20 -18.79 0.92
CA GLY A 347 -3.01 -19.61 0.66
C GLY A 347 -1.69 -19.00 1.15
N SER A 348 -1.72 -17.77 1.64
CA SER A 348 -0.54 -17.02 2.05
C SER A 348 -0.33 -17.13 3.55
N VAL A 349 0.85 -17.60 3.97
CA VAL A 349 1.17 -17.82 5.39
C VAL A 349 2.16 -16.76 5.85
N SER A 350 1.67 -15.73 6.56
CA SER A 350 2.57 -14.76 7.19
C SER A 350 3.52 -15.47 8.16
N GLY A 351 4.69 -14.88 8.37
CA GLY A 351 5.73 -15.47 9.21
C GLY A 351 6.50 -16.63 8.56
N LEU A 352 6.22 -16.99 7.30
CA LEU A 352 6.98 -18.03 6.58
C LEU A 352 7.70 -17.51 5.33
N TRP A 353 7.12 -16.53 4.66
CA TRP A 353 7.65 -15.96 3.43
C TRP A 353 7.40 -14.45 3.35
N GLY A 354 8.35 -13.74 2.76
CA GLY A 354 8.28 -12.31 2.51
C GLY A 354 8.72 -12.01 1.10
N SER A 355 8.04 -11.04 0.47
CA SER A 355 8.40 -10.52 -0.83
C SER A 355 8.18 -9.01 -0.85
N TYR A 356 9.04 -8.31 -1.58
CA TYR A 356 9.12 -6.87 -1.63
C TYR A 356 9.22 -6.40 -3.07
N TRP A 357 8.40 -5.43 -3.44
CA TRP A 357 8.43 -4.90 -4.79
C TRP A 357 9.67 -4.04 -5.08
N SER A 358 10.19 -4.19 -6.30
CA SER A 358 10.95 -3.14 -6.98
C SER A 358 10.04 -2.39 -7.96
N ASN A 359 10.52 -1.26 -8.48
CA ASN A 359 9.83 -0.50 -9.51
C ASN A 359 9.93 -1.07 -10.93
N ALA A 360 10.62 -2.19 -11.18
CA ALA A 360 10.87 -2.66 -12.56
C ALA A 360 10.10 -3.94 -12.96
N ALA A 361 9.85 -4.06 -14.25
CA ALA A 361 9.41 -5.31 -14.87
C ALA A 361 10.55 -6.34 -14.89
N TYR A 362 10.21 -7.64 -14.95
CA TYR A 362 11.24 -8.68 -14.96
C TYR A 362 11.80 -8.86 -16.38
N PRO A 363 13.10 -8.59 -16.63
CA PRO A 363 13.65 -8.47 -17.99
C PRO A 363 13.69 -9.80 -18.77
N ASN A 364 13.74 -10.94 -18.07
CA ASN A 364 13.88 -12.27 -18.65
C ASN A 364 12.64 -13.14 -18.44
N ALA A 365 11.46 -12.50 -18.46
CA ALA A 365 10.20 -13.17 -18.18
C ALA A 365 9.84 -14.21 -19.24
N ILE A 366 9.75 -15.48 -18.84
CA ILE A 366 9.22 -16.56 -19.69
C ILE A 366 7.70 -16.39 -19.91
N THR A 367 7.01 -15.77 -18.94
CA THR A 367 5.57 -15.48 -18.96
C THR A 367 5.35 -13.99 -18.81
N THR A 368 4.47 -13.40 -19.63
CA THR A 368 4.12 -11.99 -19.55
C THR A 368 3.46 -11.64 -18.21
N GLY A 369 3.47 -10.36 -17.84
CA GLY A 369 2.81 -9.90 -16.63
C GLY A 369 3.58 -10.20 -15.33
N THR A 370 4.90 -10.41 -15.43
CA THR A 370 5.77 -10.56 -14.26
C THR A 370 6.59 -9.30 -14.04
N ALA A 371 6.88 -9.02 -12.76
CA ALA A 371 7.73 -7.93 -12.33
C ALA A 371 8.88 -8.46 -11.48
N GLN A 372 9.92 -7.65 -11.34
CA GLN A 372 11.04 -7.98 -10.47
C GLN A 372 10.65 -7.61 -9.03
N ALA A 373 10.58 -8.63 -8.16
CA ALA A 373 10.58 -8.43 -6.73
C ALA A 373 12.01 -8.12 -6.29
N ALA A 374 12.20 -7.00 -5.60
CA ALA A 374 13.49 -6.58 -5.09
C ALA A 374 14.03 -7.57 -4.05
N LEU A 375 13.17 -8.22 -3.28
CA LEU A 375 13.57 -9.23 -2.30
C LEU A 375 12.46 -10.25 -2.15
N SER A 376 12.82 -11.53 -2.18
CA SER A 376 11.94 -12.64 -1.81
C SER A 376 12.69 -13.60 -0.91
N PHE A 377 12.06 -14.09 0.13
CA PHE A 377 12.63 -15.10 1.01
C PHE A 377 11.54 -16.00 1.59
N SER A 378 11.92 -17.23 1.90
CA SER A 378 11.04 -18.20 2.55
C SER A 378 11.83 -19.09 3.49
N ILE A 379 11.14 -19.70 4.46
CA ILE A 379 11.68 -20.79 5.27
C ILE A 379 10.93 -22.12 5.07
N LYS A 380 9.76 -22.09 4.41
CA LYS A 380 8.94 -23.28 4.12
C LYS A 380 8.24 -23.17 2.76
N ASP A 381 7.97 -24.30 2.14
CA ASP A 381 7.09 -24.37 0.99
C ASP A 381 5.60 -24.35 1.41
N GLN A 382 4.69 -24.29 0.43
CA GLN A 382 3.25 -24.30 0.67
C GLN A 382 2.74 -25.60 1.31
N ASN A 383 3.51 -26.68 1.25
CA ASN A 383 3.21 -27.97 1.87
C ASN A 383 3.79 -28.09 3.29
N GLY A 384 4.49 -27.06 3.78
CA GLY A 384 5.13 -27.03 5.08
C GLY A 384 6.50 -27.71 5.14
N ASN A 385 7.06 -28.14 4.01
CA ASN A 385 8.42 -28.65 3.93
C ASN A 385 9.42 -27.50 4.08
N GLU A 386 10.59 -27.79 4.61
CA GLU A 386 11.68 -26.81 4.73
C GLU A 386 12.12 -26.32 3.35
N MET A 387 12.10 -25.00 3.16
CA MET A 387 12.54 -24.33 1.94
C MET A 387 13.12 -22.98 2.31
N ILE A 388 14.39 -22.99 2.71
CA ILE A 388 15.05 -21.81 3.26
C ILE A 388 15.83 -21.12 2.15
N THR A 389 15.32 -19.97 1.74
CA THR A 389 15.76 -19.31 0.52
C THR A 389 15.73 -17.80 0.68
N VAL A 390 16.66 -17.13 0.00
CA VAL A 390 16.68 -15.68 -0.21
C VAL A 390 17.00 -15.43 -1.68
N SER A 391 16.26 -14.53 -2.31
CA SER A 391 16.46 -14.07 -3.67
C SER A 391 16.28 -12.56 -3.72
N PRO A 392 17.36 -11.78 -3.85
CA PRO A 392 17.30 -10.32 -3.95
C PRO A 392 16.97 -9.83 -5.38
N VAL A 393 16.63 -10.76 -6.28
CA VAL A 393 16.22 -10.49 -7.67
C VAL A 393 15.07 -11.42 -8.08
N GLY A 394 14.17 -11.71 -7.14
CA GLY A 394 13.03 -12.59 -7.36
C GLY A 394 12.13 -12.09 -8.51
N SER A 395 11.46 -13.01 -9.19
CA SER A 395 10.37 -12.66 -10.10
C SER A 395 9.04 -12.94 -9.43
N ALA A 396 8.04 -12.11 -9.73
CA ALA A 396 6.72 -12.20 -9.12
C ALA A 396 5.62 -11.86 -10.14
N ALA A 397 4.43 -12.43 -9.95
CA ALA A 397 3.27 -12.08 -10.75
C ALA A 397 2.82 -10.67 -10.39
N LYS A 398 2.65 -9.77 -11.37
CA LYS A 398 2.20 -8.40 -11.10
C LYS A 398 0.83 -8.35 -10.42
N ALA A 399 0.01 -9.39 -10.60
CA ALA A 399 -1.28 -9.52 -9.94
C ALA A 399 -1.18 -9.79 -8.43
N ASP A 400 -0.06 -10.31 -7.93
CA ASP A 400 0.14 -10.46 -6.49
C ASP A 400 0.21 -9.08 -5.82
N ALA A 401 -0.13 -9.00 -4.52
CA ALA A 401 0.16 -7.83 -3.71
C ALA A 401 1.22 -8.14 -2.65
N TYR A 402 2.31 -7.38 -2.65
CA TYR A 402 3.45 -7.54 -1.74
C TYR A 402 3.75 -6.24 -1.00
N SER A 403 4.61 -6.33 0.02
CA SER A 403 5.07 -5.19 0.80
C SER A 403 5.99 -4.28 -0.03
N ILE A 404 6.09 -3.03 0.40
CA ILE A 404 7.03 -2.04 -0.15
C ILE A 404 7.91 -1.54 0.98
N ARG A 405 9.22 -1.50 0.71
CA ARG A 405 10.23 -0.85 1.55
C ARG A 405 10.79 0.33 0.77
N CYS A 406 10.30 1.53 1.08
CA CYS A 406 10.66 2.73 0.31
C CYS A 406 12.15 3.08 0.46
N MET A 407 12.70 3.65 -0.60
CA MET A 407 14.01 4.31 -0.60
C MET A 407 13.87 5.80 -0.88
N LYS A 408 14.86 6.59 -0.50
CA LYS A 408 14.91 8.03 -0.79
C LYS A 408 15.00 8.26 -2.30
N GLU A 409 14.36 9.31 -2.78
CA GLU A 409 14.35 9.69 -4.20
C GLU A 409 15.73 10.03 -4.78
#